data_AF-A0A1S3XJT6-F1
#
_entry.id   AF-A0A1S3XJT6-F1
#
_cell.length_a   1.000
_cell.length_b   1.000
_cell.length_c   1.000
_cell.angle_alpha   90.00
_cell.angle_beta   90.00
_cell.angle_gamma   90.00
#
_symmetry.space_group_name_H-M   'P 1'
#
loop_
_entity.id
_entity.type
_entity.pdbx_description
1 polymer ?
#
loop_
_entity_poly.entity_id
_entity_poly.type
_entity_poly.pdbx_seq_one_letter_code
_entity_poly.pdbx_strand_id
1 'polypeptide(L)'
;MGTERNLNADIPHQVVSSSTPREDAGMYWGYKVRYAPNISSVFKNCPYEGGYDHLIGTSEHGLVMKSSDLILPSFRHLLIAFGGLAGLEECIEEDKSLKGKSAKEVFDLYLNTCPHQGSRTIRTEEAIFISLQYLQEPVDRVLQKI
;
A
#
# COMPACT_ATOMS: atom_id res chain seq x y z
N MET A 1 -36.48 -15.50 11.90
CA MET A 1 -35.21 -16.27 11.84
C MET A 1 -34.18 -15.52 12.70
N GLY A 2 -33.55 -16.19 13.67
CA GLY A 2 -32.34 -15.67 14.33
C GLY A 2 -32.45 -15.18 15.79
N THR A 3 -33.20 -15.84 16.68
CA THR A 3 -33.18 -15.56 18.14
C THR A 3 -32.26 -16.49 18.94
N GLU A 4 -31.66 -17.49 18.31
CA GLU A 4 -30.71 -18.43 18.93
C GLU A 4 -29.27 -18.00 18.61
N ARG A 5 -28.83 -16.85 19.13
CA ARG A 5 -27.39 -16.61 19.29
C ARG A 5 -26.99 -17.32 20.56
N ASN A 6 -26.63 -18.59 20.41
CA ASN A 6 -26.02 -19.39 21.48
C ASN A 6 -24.68 -18.73 21.81
N LEU A 7 -24.72 -17.75 22.71
CA LEU A 7 -23.54 -17.20 23.34
C LEU A 7 -23.06 -18.33 24.23
N ASN A 8 -22.01 -19.02 23.77
CA ASN A 8 -21.16 -19.87 24.60
C ASN A 8 -20.54 -19.01 25.73
N ALA A 9 -21.39 -18.52 26.64
CA ALA A 9 -21.04 -17.56 27.68
C ALA A 9 -20.07 -18.18 28.70
N ASP A 10 -20.03 -19.52 28.74
CA ASP A 10 -19.18 -20.30 29.63
C ASP A 10 -17.86 -20.77 28.97
N ILE A 11 -17.60 -20.42 27.69
CA ILE A 11 -16.28 -20.68 27.08
C ILE A 11 -15.35 -19.50 27.39
N PRO A 12 -14.19 -19.72 28.04
CA PRO A 12 -13.23 -18.66 28.26
C PRO A 12 -12.65 -18.21 26.91
N HIS A 13 -12.74 -16.91 26.65
CA HIS A 13 -12.13 -16.28 25.48
C HIS A 13 -10.86 -15.55 25.90
N GLN A 14 -9.83 -15.61 25.06
CA GLN A 14 -8.57 -14.89 25.28
C GLN A 14 -8.47 -13.70 24.33
N VAL A 15 -8.13 -12.53 24.86
CA VAL A 15 -7.75 -11.39 24.04
C VAL A 15 -6.39 -11.68 23.39
N VAL A 16 -6.34 -11.58 22.07
CA VAL A 16 -5.12 -11.78 21.27
C VAL A 16 -4.67 -10.47 20.61
N SER A 17 -3.49 -10.48 20.00
CA SER A 17 -3.03 -9.34 19.21
C SER A 17 -4.00 -9.03 18.08
N SER A 18 -4.16 -7.74 17.75
CA SER A 18 -4.92 -7.33 16.56
C SER A 18 -4.37 -7.90 15.24
N SER A 19 -3.12 -8.41 15.24
CA SER A 19 -2.48 -9.04 14.08
C SER A 19 -2.80 -10.52 13.93
N THR A 20 -3.20 -11.20 15.01
CA THR A 20 -3.43 -12.65 15.07
C THR A 20 -4.42 -13.16 14.01
N PRO A 21 -5.57 -12.51 13.74
CA PRO A 21 -6.48 -12.99 12.68
C PRO A 21 -5.84 -13.03 11.28
N ARG A 22 -4.92 -12.09 11.00
CA ARG A 22 -4.21 -12.01 9.72
C ARG A 22 -3.05 -13.01 9.66
N GLU A 23 -2.26 -13.10 10.73
CA GLU A 23 -1.03 -13.89 10.79
C GLU A 23 -1.32 -15.40 10.85
N ASP A 24 -2.33 -15.79 11.63
CA ASP A 24 -2.59 -17.22 11.90
C ASP A 24 -3.68 -17.79 10.99
N ALA A 25 -4.66 -16.97 10.58
CA ALA A 25 -5.83 -17.42 9.82
C ALA A 25 -5.95 -16.79 8.42
N GLY A 26 -5.02 -15.91 8.01
CA GLY A 26 -5.05 -15.26 6.69
C GLY A 26 -6.27 -14.33 6.48
N MET A 27 -6.94 -13.91 7.56
CA MET A 27 -8.16 -13.10 7.47
C MET A 27 -7.84 -11.61 7.46
N TYR A 28 -8.49 -10.87 6.57
CA TYR A 28 -8.44 -9.42 6.62
C TYR A 28 -9.14 -8.89 7.88
N TRP A 29 -8.43 -8.08 8.67
CA TRP A 29 -8.90 -7.56 9.96
C TRP A 29 -8.98 -6.02 9.98
N GLY A 30 -9.23 -5.42 8.83
CA GLY A 30 -9.28 -3.97 8.68
C GLY A 30 -7.91 -3.33 8.43
N TYR A 31 -7.85 -2.02 8.57
CA TYR A 31 -6.65 -1.21 8.45
C TYR A 31 -6.53 -0.26 9.65
N LYS A 32 -5.30 0.21 9.89
CA LYS A 32 -5.04 1.30 10.86
C LYS A 32 -4.77 2.59 10.10
N VAL A 33 -5.32 3.69 10.59
CA VAL A 33 -5.06 5.03 10.04
C VAL A 33 -3.90 5.65 10.81
N ARG A 34 -2.94 6.22 10.08
CA ARG A 34 -1.80 6.94 10.65
C ARG A 34 -1.63 8.27 9.93
N TYR A 35 -1.52 9.33 10.72
CA TYR A 35 -1.20 10.66 10.20
C TYR A 35 0.31 10.84 10.09
N ALA A 36 0.75 11.47 9.01
CA ALA A 36 2.14 11.88 8.79
C ALA A 36 2.16 13.34 8.30
N PRO A 37 3.02 14.21 8.86
CA PRO A 37 3.05 15.63 8.48
C PRO A 37 3.68 15.89 7.10
N ASN A 38 4.44 14.93 6.58
CA ASN A 38 5.09 14.98 5.27
C ASN A 38 5.47 13.56 4.81
N ILE A 39 5.88 13.43 3.55
CA ILE A 39 6.16 12.14 2.94
C ILE A 39 7.35 11.42 3.59
N SER A 40 8.40 12.13 4.01
CA SER A 40 9.53 11.48 4.68
C SER A 40 9.14 10.89 6.03
N SER A 41 8.17 11.48 6.73
CA SER A 41 7.61 10.93 7.97
C SER A 41 6.75 9.70 7.75
N VAL A 42 6.24 9.48 6.53
CA VAL A 42 5.60 8.21 6.16
C VAL A 42 6.62 7.08 6.29
N PHE A 43 7.82 7.27 5.75
CA PHE A 43 8.88 6.25 5.75
C PHE A 43 9.57 6.11 7.11
N LYS A 44 10.00 7.24 7.72
CA LYS A 44 10.80 7.24 8.96
C LYS A 44 10.04 6.73 10.18
N ASN A 45 8.73 7.02 10.25
CA ASN A 45 7.88 6.63 11.38
C ASN A 45 7.04 5.39 11.02
N CYS A 46 7.64 4.44 10.29
CA CYS A 46 7.00 3.15 9.99
C CYS A 46 6.78 2.36 11.29
N PRO A 47 5.58 1.77 11.51
CA PRO A 47 5.30 1.00 12.73
C PRO A 47 5.90 -0.42 12.71
N TYR A 48 6.51 -0.84 11.60
CA TYR A 48 7.06 -2.18 11.43
C TYR A 48 8.56 -2.19 11.66
N GLU A 49 9.05 -3.22 12.36
CA GLU A 49 10.47 -3.49 12.48
C GLU A 49 11.05 -3.84 11.10
N GLY A 50 12.15 -3.17 10.72
CA GLY A 50 12.72 -3.25 9.37
C GLY A 50 12.14 -2.24 8.38
N GLY A 51 11.10 -1.48 8.77
CA GLY A 51 10.49 -0.45 7.94
C GLY A 51 9.61 -1.02 6.83
N TYR A 52 9.24 -0.16 5.87
CA TYR A 52 8.68 -0.61 4.61
C TYR A 52 9.86 -1.00 3.71
N ASP A 53 9.99 -2.28 3.39
CA ASP A 53 11.14 -2.84 2.66
C ASP A 53 10.94 -2.87 1.15
N HIS A 54 9.75 -2.48 0.68
CA HIS A 54 9.53 -2.16 -0.73
C HIS A 54 8.55 -0.99 -0.89
N LEU A 55 8.93 0.01 -1.68
CA LEU A 55 8.21 1.27 -1.87
C LEU A 55 7.78 1.42 -3.34
N ILE A 56 6.47 1.49 -3.57
CA ILE A 56 5.88 1.77 -4.88
C ILE A 56 5.23 3.15 -4.85
N GLY A 57 5.61 4.04 -5.76
CA GLY A 57 4.86 5.28 -6.04
C GLY A 57 4.08 5.17 -7.35
N THR A 58 2.92 5.81 -7.41
CA THR A 58 2.07 5.84 -8.62
C THR A 58 2.05 7.23 -9.24
N SER A 59 2.21 7.32 -10.57
CA SER A 59 2.13 8.58 -11.34
C SER A 59 1.87 8.28 -12.81
N GLU A 60 1.22 9.22 -13.53
CA GLU A 60 1.09 9.13 -14.98
C GLU A 60 2.46 9.20 -15.70
N HIS A 61 3.47 9.77 -15.04
CA HIS A 61 4.86 9.86 -15.51
C HIS A 61 5.71 8.63 -15.12
N GLY A 62 5.11 7.65 -14.45
CA GLY A 62 5.78 6.42 -14.04
C GLY A 62 6.10 5.47 -15.20
N LEU A 63 6.83 4.40 -14.89
CA LEU A 63 7.11 3.30 -15.81
C LEU A 63 5.80 2.61 -16.20
N VAL A 64 5.61 2.40 -17.50
CA VAL A 64 4.51 1.59 -18.04
C VAL A 64 4.99 0.15 -18.20
N MET A 65 4.31 -0.76 -17.51
CA MET A 65 4.53 -2.19 -17.59
C MET A 65 3.16 -2.88 -17.53
N LYS A 66 3.05 -4.13 -18.02
CA LYS A 66 1.85 -4.92 -17.76
C LYS A 66 1.96 -5.56 -16.38
N SER A 67 0.84 -5.71 -15.70
CA SER A 67 0.76 -6.41 -14.41
C SER A 67 1.36 -7.83 -14.49
N SER A 68 1.11 -8.55 -15.60
CA SER A 68 1.69 -9.87 -15.86
C SER A 68 3.22 -9.88 -15.88
N ASP A 69 3.82 -8.79 -16.34
CA ASP A 69 5.27 -8.68 -16.58
C ASP A 69 6.00 -8.06 -15.39
N LEU A 70 5.26 -7.46 -14.44
CA LEU A 70 5.80 -6.82 -13.26
C LEU A 70 6.28 -7.85 -12.23
N ILE A 71 7.59 -7.95 -12.07
CA ILE A 71 8.21 -8.81 -11.06
C ILE A 71 8.60 -7.96 -9.85
N LEU A 72 7.93 -8.22 -8.72
CA LEU A 72 8.28 -7.63 -7.43
C LEU A 72 9.32 -8.51 -6.71
N PRO A 73 10.28 -7.91 -5.98
CA PRO A 73 11.14 -8.66 -5.08
C PRO A 73 10.31 -9.25 -3.93
N SER A 74 10.90 -10.20 -3.17
CA SER A 74 10.31 -10.61 -1.90
C SER A 74 10.31 -9.42 -0.94
N PHE A 75 9.19 -9.20 -0.24
CA PHE A 75 9.01 -8.12 0.73
C PHE A 75 8.19 -8.62 1.92
N ARG A 76 8.36 -7.96 3.07
CA ARG A 76 7.55 -8.16 4.27
C ARG A 76 6.51 -7.05 4.44
N HIS A 77 6.86 -5.82 4.07
CA HIS A 77 6.07 -4.61 4.30
C HIS A 77 6.11 -3.70 3.07
N LEU A 78 5.20 -3.96 2.13
CA LEU A 78 4.99 -3.12 0.94
C LEU A 78 4.26 -1.82 1.30
N LEU A 79 4.77 -0.68 0.81
CA LEU A 79 4.08 0.61 0.81
C LEU A 79 3.74 1.02 -0.61
N ILE A 80 2.47 1.37 -0.86
CA ILE A 80 2.01 1.95 -2.12
C ILE A 80 1.57 3.38 -1.84
N ALA A 81 2.23 4.35 -2.47
CA ALA A 81 1.98 5.78 -2.29
C ALA A 81 1.21 6.36 -3.48
N PHE A 82 0.25 7.22 -3.17
CA PHE A 82 -0.58 7.93 -4.12
C PHE A 82 -0.45 9.44 -3.91
N GLY A 83 -0.35 10.18 -5.01
CA GLY A 83 -0.29 11.63 -5.01
C GLY A 83 -1.67 12.28 -4.93
N GLY A 84 -1.66 13.57 -4.62
CA GLY A 84 -2.83 14.45 -4.76
C GLY A 84 -2.97 14.98 -6.19
N LEU A 85 -3.58 16.15 -6.33
CA LEU A 85 -3.79 16.79 -7.64
C LEU A 85 -2.47 17.07 -8.38
N ALA A 86 -1.41 17.44 -7.65
CA ALA A 86 -0.08 17.71 -8.21
C ALA A 86 0.88 16.51 -8.14
N GLY A 87 0.36 15.31 -7.88
CA GLY A 87 1.17 14.09 -7.82
C GLY A 87 1.96 13.91 -6.52
N LEU A 88 2.90 12.96 -6.53
CA LEU A 88 3.81 12.71 -5.41
C LEU A 88 5.05 13.62 -5.48
N GLU A 89 5.31 14.15 -6.67
CA GLU A 89 6.39 15.08 -6.96
C GLU A 89 6.29 16.33 -6.08
N GLU A 90 5.10 16.92 -5.96
CA GLU A 90 4.85 18.06 -5.04
C GLU A 90 5.17 17.69 -3.58
N CYS A 91 4.75 16.50 -3.13
CA CYS A 91 5.03 16.05 -1.76
C CYS A 91 6.53 15.88 -1.49
N ILE A 92 7.31 15.51 -2.51
CA ILE A 92 8.77 15.36 -2.42
C ILE A 92 9.45 16.72 -2.44
N GLU A 93 9.03 17.63 -3.31
CA GLU A 93 9.59 18.98 -3.45
C GLU A 93 9.41 19.80 -2.17
N GLU A 94 8.25 19.70 -1.53
CA GLU A 94 7.93 20.41 -0.28
C GLU A 94 8.59 19.77 0.97
N ASP A 95 9.01 18.51 0.89
CA ASP A 95 9.71 17.85 1.99
C ASP A 95 11.20 18.21 2.01
N LYS A 96 11.59 19.06 2.97
CA LYS A 96 12.98 19.50 3.16
C LYS A 96 14.00 18.36 3.23
N SER A 97 13.61 17.18 3.70
CA SER A 97 14.53 16.03 3.81
C SER A 97 14.70 15.25 2.51
N LEU A 98 13.86 15.50 1.51
CA LEU A 98 13.94 14.94 0.16
C LEU A 98 14.26 15.99 -0.90
N LYS A 99 14.61 17.21 -0.48
CA LYS A 99 14.87 18.32 -1.39
C LYS A 99 15.88 17.95 -2.48
N GLY A 100 15.48 18.14 -3.74
CA GLY A 100 16.30 17.85 -4.91
C GLY A 100 16.32 16.39 -5.36
N LYS A 101 15.57 15.50 -4.67
CA LYS A 101 15.37 14.12 -5.13
C LYS A 101 14.20 14.06 -6.11
N SER A 102 14.32 13.22 -7.11
CA SER A 102 13.21 12.80 -7.96
C SER A 102 12.40 11.67 -7.30
N ALA A 103 11.17 11.46 -7.76
CA ALA A 103 10.35 10.34 -7.29
C ALA A 103 11.00 8.97 -7.49
N LYS A 104 11.75 8.79 -8.58
CA LYS A 104 12.50 7.56 -8.88
C LYS A 104 13.66 7.30 -7.91
N GLU A 105 14.13 8.31 -7.19
CA GLU A 105 15.15 8.16 -6.14
C GLU A 105 14.55 7.93 -4.76
N VAL A 106 13.25 8.19 -4.60
CA VAL A 106 12.51 8.02 -3.33
C VAL A 106 11.82 6.67 -3.26
N PHE A 107 11.30 6.17 -4.39
CA PHE A 107 10.58 4.90 -4.49
C PHE A 107 11.41 3.85 -5.23
N ASP A 108 11.32 2.59 -4.80
CA ASP A 108 11.97 1.46 -5.48
C ASP A 108 11.35 1.21 -6.86
N LEU A 109 10.03 1.43 -6.97
CA LEU A 109 9.30 1.41 -8.22
C LEU A 109 8.39 2.63 -8.33
N TYR A 110 8.37 3.23 -9.52
CA TYR A 110 7.51 4.36 -9.82
C TYR A 110 6.72 4.06 -11.08
N LEU A 111 5.42 3.81 -10.95
CA LEU A 111 4.60 3.13 -11.96
C LEU A 111 3.45 4.01 -12.47
N ASN A 112 3.17 3.88 -13.78
CA ASN A 112 1.89 4.26 -14.35
C ASN A 112 1.02 2.99 -14.46
N THR A 113 0.00 2.91 -13.61
CA THR A 113 -0.90 1.75 -13.51
C THR A 113 -2.11 1.83 -14.44
N CYS A 114 -2.29 2.96 -15.15
CA CYS A 114 -3.38 3.19 -16.10
C CYS A 114 -2.85 3.89 -17.37
N PRO A 115 -2.00 3.21 -18.16
CA PRO A 115 -1.51 3.79 -19.41
C PRO A 115 -2.67 4.08 -20.36
N HIS A 116 -2.55 5.16 -21.14
CA HIS A 116 -3.59 5.61 -22.06
C HIS A 116 -4.92 5.97 -21.40
N GLN A 117 -4.87 6.52 -20.18
CA GLN A 117 -6.05 7.07 -19.51
C GLN A 117 -6.82 8.03 -20.45
N GLY A 118 -8.15 7.88 -20.49
CA GLY A 118 -9.02 8.70 -21.34
C GLY A 118 -9.37 10.05 -20.74
N SER A 119 -9.02 10.28 -19.47
CA SER A 119 -9.15 11.55 -18.78
C SER A 119 -7.80 12.25 -18.66
N ARG A 120 -7.81 13.57 -18.56
CA ARG A 120 -6.58 14.33 -18.25
C ARG A 120 -6.03 14.00 -16.86
N THR A 121 -6.90 13.64 -15.93
CA THR A 121 -6.54 13.34 -14.54
C THR A 121 -7.38 12.17 -14.05
N ILE A 122 -6.74 11.23 -13.38
CA ILE A 122 -7.40 10.21 -12.56
C ILE A 122 -7.36 10.72 -11.12
N ARG A 123 -8.52 10.85 -10.47
CA ARG A 123 -8.59 11.31 -9.08
C ARG A 123 -7.99 10.26 -8.16
N THR A 124 -7.41 10.68 -7.04
CA THR A 124 -6.68 9.77 -6.13
C THR A 124 -7.51 8.57 -5.69
N GLU A 125 -8.81 8.74 -5.41
CA GLU A 125 -9.67 7.62 -5.02
C GLU A 125 -9.97 6.63 -6.16
N GLU A 126 -9.95 7.08 -7.41
CA GLU A 126 -10.05 6.21 -8.60
C GLU A 126 -8.72 5.47 -8.82
N ALA A 127 -7.60 6.20 -8.69
CA ALA A 127 -6.25 5.68 -8.83
C ALA A 127 -5.95 4.57 -7.83
N ILE A 128 -6.46 4.67 -6.60
CA ILE A 128 -6.34 3.62 -5.58
C ILE A 128 -6.91 2.30 -6.09
N PHE A 129 -8.15 2.28 -6.57
CA PHE A 129 -8.76 1.02 -7.04
C PHE A 129 -8.06 0.46 -8.26
N ILE A 130 -7.74 1.31 -9.25
CA ILE A 130 -7.05 0.88 -10.48
C ILE A 130 -5.68 0.28 -10.13
N SER A 131 -4.92 0.95 -9.28
CA SER A 131 -3.56 0.52 -8.95
C SER A 131 -3.53 -0.71 -8.06
N LEU A 132 -4.45 -0.84 -7.10
CA LEU A 132 -4.53 -2.04 -6.27
C LEU A 132 -4.95 -3.27 -7.09
N GLN A 133 -5.88 -3.12 -8.04
CA GLN A 133 -6.23 -4.20 -8.97
C GLN A 133 -5.06 -4.54 -9.90
N TYR A 134 -4.34 -3.54 -10.41
CA TYR A 134 -3.14 -3.75 -11.23
C TYR A 134 -2.04 -4.48 -10.44
N LEU A 135 -1.86 -4.20 -9.15
CA LEU A 135 -0.82 -4.80 -8.32
C LEU A 135 -1.20 -6.15 -7.69
N GLN A 136 -2.47 -6.55 -7.74
CA GLN A 136 -2.97 -7.77 -7.11
C GLN A 136 -2.15 -9.01 -7.55
N GLU A 137 -2.09 -9.29 -8.85
CA GLU A 137 -1.39 -10.47 -9.36
C GLU A 137 0.14 -10.43 -9.04
N PRO A 138 0.88 -9.33 -9.26
CA PRO A 138 2.27 -9.21 -8.84
C PRO A 138 2.50 -9.48 -7.35
N VAL A 139 1.63 -8.97 -6.49
CA VAL A 139 1.72 -9.16 -5.03
C VAL A 139 1.41 -10.60 -4.65
N ASP A 140 0.34 -11.18 -5.20
CA ASP A 140 -0.04 -12.57 -4.92
C ASP A 140 1.06 -13.55 -5.33
N ARG A 141 1.75 -13.29 -6.46
CA ARG A 141 2.92 -14.09 -6.88
C ARG A 141 4.08 -14.04 -5.89
N VAL A 142 4.23 -12.98 -5.11
CA VAL A 142 5.24 -12.91 -4.04
C VAL A 142 4.75 -13.65 -2.80
N LEU A 143 3.49 -13.45 -2.42
CA LEU A 143 2.90 -14.04 -1.21
C LEU A 143 2.74 -15.57 -1.30
N GLN A 144 2.51 -16.12 -2.49
CA GLN A 144 2.42 -17.58 -2.72
C GLN A 144 3.78 -18.30 -2.74
N LYS A 145 4.89 -17.56 -2.80
CA LYS A 145 6.25 -18.14 -2.79
C LYS A 145 6.82 -18.32 -1.38
N ILE A 146 6.08 -17.88 -0.36
CA ILE A 146 6.41 -17.97 1.07
C ILE A 146 5.56 -19.08 1.67
#